data_AF-A0A9X0I6E6-F1
#
_entry.id   AF-A0A9X0I6E6-F1
#
_cell.length_a   1.000
_cell.length_b   1.000
_cell.length_c   1.000
_cell.angle_alpha   90.00
_cell.angle_beta   90.00
_cell.angle_gamma   90.00
#
_symmetry.space_group_name_H-M   'P 1'
#
loop_
_entity.id
_entity.type
_entity.pdbx_description
1 polymer ?
#
loop_
_entity_poly.entity_id
_entity_poly.type
_entity_poly.pdbx_seq_one_letter_code
_entity_poly.pdbx_strand_id
1 'polypeptide(L)'
;MAYQPAMVPPKKSKRVLFIVLGVVLALCCSGGAVGAFLIYRVAMDATGPVRSTVNTFAGALVERDYPTAYQQLCTRVRDRVSEADFTRQQETQPDLTGHKIVGLNLSNQNGHVSGSATVRYTASEGGTTNRVYPLIKEEGNWRVCE
;
A
#
# COMPACT_ATOMS: atom_id res chain seq x y z
N MET A 1 -41.54 -15.70 -70.27
CA MET A 1 -41.78 -14.80 -69.12
C MET A 1 -40.92 -15.30 -67.97
N ALA A 2 -39.75 -14.68 -67.73
CA ALA A 2 -38.86 -15.11 -66.65
C ALA A 2 -39.28 -14.40 -65.35
N TYR A 3 -39.64 -15.19 -64.34
CA TYR A 3 -39.94 -14.69 -62.99
C TYR A 3 -38.62 -14.41 -62.28
N GLN A 4 -38.39 -13.15 -61.89
CA GLN A 4 -37.24 -12.76 -61.10
C GLN A 4 -37.65 -12.74 -59.61
N PRO A 5 -37.05 -13.56 -58.73
CA PRO A 5 -37.43 -13.58 -57.33
C PRO A 5 -36.99 -12.28 -56.64
N ALA A 6 -37.92 -11.63 -55.95
CA ALA A 6 -37.63 -10.44 -55.16
C ALA A 6 -36.77 -10.80 -53.94
N MET A 7 -35.54 -10.26 -53.88
CA MET A 7 -34.69 -10.37 -52.71
C MET A 7 -35.20 -9.45 -51.59
N VAL A 8 -35.71 -10.04 -50.51
CA VAL A 8 -36.16 -9.30 -49.33
C VAL A 8 -34.93 -8.90 -48.50
N PRO A 9 -34.71 -7.60 -48.21
CA PRO A 9 -33.57 -7.18 -47.41
C PRO A 9 -33.67 -7.74 -45.99
N PRO A 10 -32.60 -8.28 -45.40
CA PRO A 10 -32.65 -8.85 -44.06
C PRO A 10 -32.95 -7.73 -43.05
N LYS A 11 -34.03 -7.89 -42.26
CA LYS A 11 -34.35 -7.00 -41.13
C LYS A 11 -33.24 -7.11 -40.09
N LYS A 12 -32.31 -6.15 -40.07
CA LYS A 12 -31.29 -6.05 -39.02
C LYS A 12 -31.98 -5.73 -37.70
N SER A 13 -32.00 -6.73 -36.82
CA SER A 13 -32.61 -6.64 -35.50
C SER A 13 -31.81 -5.71 -34.58
N LYS A 14 -32.48 -4.68 -34.06
CA LYS A 14 -31.91 -3.76 -33.05
C LYS A 14 -31.39 -4.50 -31.82
N ARG A 15 -31.88 -5.73 -31.54
CA ARG A 15 -31.40 -6.59 -30.45
C ARG A 15 -29.95 -7.00 -30.64
N VAL A 16 -29.54 -7.31 -31.88
CA VAL A 16 -28.14 -7.68 -32.18
C VAL A 16 -27.23 -6.47 -31.96
N LEU A 17 -27.68 -5.28 -32.33
CA LEU A 17 -26.93 -4.04 -32.10
C LEU A 17 -26.72 -3.77 -30.60
N PHE A 18 -27.76 -3.91 -29.77
CA PHE A 18 -27.62 -3.71 -28.32
C PHE A 18 -26.74 -4.78 -27.66
N ILE A 19 -26.78 -6.03 -28.13
CA ILE A 19 -25.90 -7.10 -27.63
C ILE A 19 -24.44 -6.78 -27.97
N VAL A 20 -24.14 -6.42 -29.22
CA VAL A 20 -22.78 -6.05 -29.64
C VAL A 20 -22.29 -4.83 -28.89
N LEU A 21 -23.13 -3.81 -28.72
CA LEU A 21 -22.78 -2.61 -27.96
C LEU A 21 -22.48 -2.94 -26.49
N GLY A 22 -23.30 -3.78 -25.86
CA GLY A 22 -23.08 -4.22 -24.47
C GLY A 22 -21.78 -5.01 -24.29
N VAL A 23 -21.45 -5.89 -25.23
CA VAL A 23 -20.19 -6.66 -25.21
C VAL A 23 -18.98 -5.74 -25.38
N VAL A 24 -19.03 -4.78 -26.31
CA VAL A 24 -17.94 -3.82 -26.55
C VAL A 24 -17.73 -2.91 -25.33
N LEU A 25 -18.81 -2.43 -24.70
CA LEU A 25 -18.74 -1.62 -23.50
C LEU A 25 -18.18 -2.42 -22.31
N ALA A 26 -18.62 -3.67 -22.15
CA ALA A 26 -18.09 -4.56 -21.12
C ALA A 26 -16.59 -4.82 -21.30
N LEU A 27 -16.14 -5.13 -22.52
CA LEU A 27 -14.72 -5.34 -22.84
C LEU A 27 -13.87 -4.09 -22.60
N CYS A 28 -14.37 -2.92 -23.02
CA CYS A 28 -13.68 -1.63 -22.85
C CYS A 28 -13.52 -1.28 -21.36
N CYS A 29 -14.56 -1.48 -20.55
CA CYS A 29 -14.52 -1.21 -19.11
C CYS A 29 -13.74 -2.27 -18.33
N SER A 30 -13.78 -3.54 -18.73
CA SER A 30 -12.99 -4.60 -18.07
C SER A 30 -11.50 -4.48 -18.36
N GLY A 31 -11.11 -4.04 -19.57
CA GLY A 31 -9.71 -3.84 -19.94
C GLY A 31 -9.04 -2.75 -19.10
N GLY A 32 -9.74 -1.63 -18.88
CA GLY A 32 -9.28 -0.54 -18.02
C GLY A 32 -9.18 -0.96 -16.55
N ALA A 33 -10.17 -1.71 -16.04
CA ALA A 33 -10.17 -2.17 -14.65
C ALA A 33 -9.07 -3.20 -14.36
N VAL A 34 -8.85 -4.17 -15.26
CA VAL A 34 -7.78 -5.17 -15.11
C VAL A 34 -6.40 -4.52 -15.26
N GLY A 35 -6.22 -3.63 -16.23
CA GLY A 35 -4.97 -2.88 -16.40
C GLY A 35 -4.65 -2.01 -15.18
N ALA A 36 -5.63 -1.24 -14.69
CA ALA A 36 -5.48 -0.44 -13.48
C ALA A 36 -5.23 -1.30 -12.23
N PHE A 37 -5.89 -2.45 -12.11
CA PHE A 37 -5.69 -3.37 -10.99
C PHE A 37 -4.30 -4.02 -11.00
N LEU A 38 -3.77 -4.40 -12.17
CA LEU A 38 -2.41 -4.94 -12.29
C LEU A 38 -1.35 -3.86 -12.03
N ILE A 39 -1.55 -2.64 -12.54
CA ILE A 39 -0.65 -1.51 -12.24
C ILE A 39 -0.70 -1.17 -10.74
N TYR A 40 -1.89 -1.22 -10.12
CA TYR A 40 -2.06 -1.00 -8.68
C TYR A 40 -1.37 -2.08 -7.85
N ARG A 41 -1.46 -3.36 -8.27
CA ARG A 41 -0.75 -4.49 -7.66
C ARG A 41 0.78 -4.31 -7.76
N VAL A 42 1.30 -4.02 -8.95
CA VAL A 42 2.75 -3.83 -9.18
C VAL A 42 3.29 -2.59 -8.44
N ALA A 43 2.52 -1.50 -8.37
CA ALA A 43 2.89 -0.32 -7.58
C ALA A 43 2.90 -0.59 -6.07
N MET A 44 2.02 -1.47 -5.59
CA MET A 44 2.06 -1.96 -4.21
C MET A 44 3.24 -2.89 -3.94
N ASP A 45 3.67 -3.71 -4.90
CA ASP A 45 4.79 -4.65 -4.67
C ASP A 45 6.13 -3.96 -4.37
N ALA A 46 6.39 -2.79 -4.97
CA ALA A 46 7.62 -2.05 -4.72
C ALA A 46 7.68 -1.39 -3.32
N THR A 47 6.53 -1.00 -2.77
CA THR A 47 6.42 -0.36 -1.45
C THR A 47 5.91 -1.30 -0.36
N GLY A 48 5.44 -2.48 -0.73
CA GLY A 48 4.84 -3.50 0.14
C GLY A 48 5.75 -3.90 1.29
N PRO A 49 7.03 -4.25 1.04
CA PRO A 49 7.96 -4.61 2.10
C PRO A 49 8.17 -3.47 3.11
N VAL A 50 8.35 -2.24 2.64
CA VAL A 50 8.49 -1.05 3.50
C VAL A 50 7.24 -0.86 4.35
N ARG A 51 6.09 -0.87 3.68
CA ARG A 51 4.81 -0.62 4.32
C ARG A 51 4.51 -1.68 5.36
N SER A 52 4.86 -2.94 5.09
CA SER A 52 4.76 -4.04 6.05
C SER A 52 5.62 -3.78 7.27
N THR A 53 6.93 -3.48 7.12
CA THR A 53 7.83 -3.15 8.23
C THR A 53 7.28 -2.01 9.08
N VAL A 54 6.88 -0.90 8.45
CA VAL A 54 6.33 0.27 9.15
C VAL A 54 5.02 -0.07 9.85
N ASN A 55 4.15 -0.87 9.22
CA ASN A 55 2.88 -1.27 9.81
C ASN A 55 3.10 -2.19 11.01
N THR A 56 4.04 -3.13 10.93
CA THR A 56 4.43 -3.99 12.05
C THR A 56 5.00 -3.17 13.20
N PHE A 57 5.93 -2.24 12.92
CA PHE A 57 6.49 -1.35 13.93
C PHE A 57 5.42 -0.49 14.61
N ALA A 58 4.59 0.20 13.82
CA ALA A 58 3.55 1.09 14.34
C ALA A 58 2.44 0.34 15.09
N GLY A 59 2.04 -0.83 14.58
CA GLY A 59 1.07 -1.70 15.25
C GLY A 59 1.60 -2.22 16.58
N ALA A 60 2.86 -2.66 16.62
CA ALA A 60 3.51 -3.11 17.84
C ALA A 60 3.59 -1.99 18.90
N LEU A 61 3.80 -0.73 18.51
CA LEU A 61 3.72 0.41 19.43
C LEU A 61 2.30 0.65 19.98
N VAL A 62 1.26 0.46 19.17
CA VAL A 62 -0.14 0.58 19.61
C VAL A 62 -0.53 -0.59 20.54
N GLU A 63 -0.07 -1.80 20.23
CA GLU A 63 -0.32 -3.00 21.03
C GLU A 63 0.56 -3.10 22.29
N ARG A 64 1.51 -2.15 22.47
CA ARG A 64 2.54 -2.16 23.52
C ARG A 64 3.47 -3.38 23.48
N ASP A 65 3.60 -3.99 22.31
CA ASP A 65 4.60 -5.02 22.02
C ASP A 65 5.93 -4.38 21.61
N TYR A 66 6.60 -3.77 22.58
CA TYR A 66 7.88 -3.10 22.37
C TYR A 66 9.01 -4.04 21.88
N PRO A 67 9.09 -5.32 22.29
CA PRO A 67 10.04 -6.27 21.70
C PRO A 67 9.87 -6.42 20.19
N THR A 68 8.64 -6.57 19.69
CA THR A 68 8.38 -6.68 18.25
C THR A 68 8.73 -5.38 17.53
N ALA A 69 8.42 -4.22 18.11
CA ALA A 69 8.81 -2.92 17.56
C ALA A 69 10.34 -2.77 17.49
N TYR A 70 11.06 -3.14 18.56
CA TYR A 70 12.52 -3.07 18.64
C TYR A 70 13.20 -3.94 17.56
N GLN A 71 12.63 -5.09 17.22
CA GLN A 71 13.13 -5.94 16.14
C GLN A 71 13.03 -5.29 14.75
N GLN A 72 12.11 -4.34 14.53
CA GLN A 72 12.02 -3.60 13.27
C GLN A 72 13.04 -2.46 13.16
N LEU A 73 13.74 -2.12 14.25
CA LEU A 73 14.77 -1.09 14.26
C LEU A 73 16.02 -1.55 13.50
N CYS A 74 16.74 -0.58 12.95
CA CYS A 74 17.99 -0.83 12.26
C CYS A 74 19.11 -1.19 13.22
N THR A 75 20.08 -1.94 12.70
CA THR A 75 21.18 -2.51 13.51
C THR A 75 21.91 -1.41 14.27
N ARG A 76 22.19 -0.27 13.62
CA ARG A 76 22.83 0.89 14.23
C ARG A 76 22.12 1.42 15.49
N VAL A 77 20.79 1.42 15.52
CA VAL A 77 20.01 1.88 16.69
C VAL A 77 20.03 0.80 17.76
N ARG A 78 19.85 -0.47 17.37
CA ARG A 78 19.89 -1.62 18.29
C ARG A 78 21.25 -1.78 18.97
N ASP A 79 22.33 -1.39 18.30
CA ASP A 79 23.68 -1.38 18.88
C ASP A 79 23.90 -0.27 19.92
N ARG A 80 23.08 0.79 19.88
CA ARG A 80 23.20 1.97 20.76
C ARG A 80 22.21 1.95 21.91
N VAL A 81 21.01 1.43 21.68
CA VAL A 81 19.89 1.43 22.62
C VAL A 81 19.51 -0.02 22.88
N SER A 82 19.55 -0.41 24.15
CA SER A 82 19.08 -1.75 24.54
C SER A 82 17.56 -1.86 24.40
N GLU A 83 17.04 -3.06 24.20
CA GLU A 83 15.60 -3.30 24.14
C GLU A 83 14.87 -2.82 25.40
N ALA A 84 15.51 -2.98 26.57
CA ALA A 84 14.97 -2.52 27.84
C ALA A 84 14.92 -0.99 27.94
N ASP A 85 15.92 -0.28 27.42
CA ASP A 85 15.92 1.19 27.36
C ASP A 85 14.85 1.71 26.39
N PHE A 86 14.74 1.08 25.21
CA PHE A 86 13.71 1.40 24.24
C PHE A 86 12.32 1.21 24.84
N THR A 87 12.08 0.08 25.50
CA THR A 87 10.81 -0.21 26.18
C THR A 87 10.47 0.87 27.22
N ARG A 88 11.39 1.20 28.13
CA ARG A 88 11.20 2.27 29.11
C ARG A 88 10.87 3.61 28.45
N GLN A 89 11.55 3.94 27.35
CA GLN A 89 11.30 5.18 26.62
C GLN A 89 9.93 5.19 25.94
N GLN A 90 9.44 4.06 25.43
CA GLN A 90 8.10 3.98 24.85
C GLN A 90 6.99 3.94 25.92
N GLU A 91 7.25 3.36 27.09
CA GLU A 91 6.30 3.32 28.21
C GLU A 91 6.00 4.70 28.80
N THR A 92 6.93 5.65 28.68
CA THR A 92 6.71 7.05 29.12
C THR A 92 5.87 7.87 28.13
N GLN A 93 5.54 7.31 26.97
CA GLN A 93 4.74 7.99 25.97
C GLN A 93 3.24 7.78 26.19
N PRO A 94 2.39 8.69 25.68
CA PRO A 94 0.94 8.54 25.77
C PRO A 94 0.46 7.27 25.08
N ASP A 95 -0.59 6.67 25.64
CA ASP A 95 -1.21 5.49 25.07
C ASP A 95 -1.77 5.78 23.67
N LEU A 96 -1.44 4.91 22.73
CA LEU A 96 -1.88 4.99 21.35
C LEU A 96 -3.00 3.97 21.12
N THR A 97 -4.08 4.37 20.45
CA THR A 97 -5.24 3.51 20.16
C THR A 97 -5.33 3.10 18.69
N GLY A 98 -4.53 3.73 17.82
CA GLY A 98 -4.48 3.37 16.42
C GLY A 98 -3.36 4.06 15.66
N HIS A 99 -3.07 3.53 14.47
CA HIS A 99 -2.06 4.05 13.58
C HIS A 99 -2.54 4.02 12.12
N LYS A 100 -2.02 4.94 11.31
CA LYS A 100 -2.25 4.99 9.86
C LYS A 100 -1.03 5.53 9.16
N ILE A 101 -0.52 4.77 8.20
CA ILE A 101 0.56 5.25 7.32
C ILE A 101 -0.05 6.26 6.35
N VAL A 102 0.36 7.52 6.45
CA VAL A 102 -0.16 8.64 5.64
C VAL A 102 0.83 9.12 4.57
N GLY A 103 2.10 8.72 4.68
CA GLY A 103 3.12 9.02 3.68
C GLY A 103 4.23 7.98 3.68
N LEU A 104 4.72 7.66 2.49
CA LEU A 104 5.92 6.87 2.27
C LEU A 104 6.73 7.57 1.18
N ASN A 105 7.97 7.91 1.48
CA ASN A 105 8.90 8.52 0.55
C ASN A 105 10.14 7.65 0.47
N LEU A 106 10.45 7.13 -0.72
CA LEU A 106 11.62 6.29 -0.94
C LEU A 106 12.55 7.01 -1.91
N SER A 107 13.83 7.04 -1.57
CA SER A 107 14.90 7.57 -2.40
C SER A 107 15.89 6.46 -2.69
N ASN A 108 16.27 6.32 -3.96
CA ASN A 108 17.35 5.43 -4.35
C ASN A 108 18.45 6.29 -4.96
N GLN A 109 19.58 6.41 -4.28
CA GLN A 109 20.73 7.16 -4.75
C GLN A 109 21.91 6.21 -4.89
N ASN A 110 22.40 6.03 -6.12
CA ASN A 110 23.55 5.18 -6.43
C ASN A 110 23.43 3.74 -5.89
N GLY A 111 22.21 3.17 -5.87
CA GLY A 111 21.95 1.82 -5.36
C GLY A 111 21.71 1.75 -3.85
N HIS A 112 21.92 2.85 -3.11
CA HIS A 112 21.52 2.95 -1.71
C HIS A 112 20.06 3.38 -1.62
N VAL A 113 19.21 2.45 -1.22
CA VAL A 113 17.78 2.69 -1.03
C VAL A 113 17.53 3.11 0.42
N SER A 114 17.04 4.33 0.59
CA SER A 114 16.60 4.90 1.87
C SER A 114 15.20 5.46 1.74
N GLY A 115 14.57 5.82 2.85
CA GLY A 115 13.25 6.41 2.81
C GLY A 115 12.82 7.03 4.13
N SER A 116 11.60 7.54 4.14
CA SER A 116 10.92 7.98 5.33
C SER A 116 9.44 7.60 5.27
N ALA A 117 8.89 7.22 6.42
CA ALA A 117 7.48 6.92 6.57
C ALA A 117 6.83 7.91 7.52
N THR A 118 5.73 8.52 7.10
CA THR A 118 4.89 9.33 7.97
C THR A 118 3.74 8.48 8.47
N VAL A 119 3.71 8.24 9.77
CA VAL A 119 2.66 7.51 10.47
C VAL A 119 1.87 8.48 11.33
N ARG A 120 0.56 8.50 11.13
CA ARG A 120 -0.38 9.18 12.01
C ARG A 120 -0.82 8.23 13.10
N TYR A 121 -0.59 8.60 14.35
CA TYR A 121 -1.12 7.90 15.51
C TYR A 121 -2.32 8.62 16.08
N THR A 122 -3.23 7.85 16.66
CA THR A 122 -4.35 8.35 17.46
C THR A 122 -4.03 8.06 18.92
N ALA A 123 -4.00 9.09 19.75
CA ALA A 123 -3.83 8.95 21.19
C ALA A 123 -5.17 8.56 21.85
N SER A 124 -5.10 7.91 23.01
CA SER A 124 -6.28 7.62 23.84
C SER A 124 -7.07 8.86 24.24
N GLU A 125 -6.38 10.00 24.39
CA GLU A 125 -6.97 11.32 24.69
C GLU A 125 -7.71 11.97 23.49
N GLY A 126 -7.78 11.28 22.33
CA GLY A 126 -8.52 11.73 21.14
C GLY A 126 -7.71 12.64 20.19
N GLY A 127 -6.47 12.99 20.56
CA GLY A 127 -5.55 13.70 19.67
C GLY A 127 -4.99 12.80 18.56
N THR A 128 -4.59 13.40 17.43
CA THR A 128 -3.78 12.70 16.42
C THR A 128 -2.43 13.37 16.26
N THR A 129 -1.37 12.58 16.11
CA THR A 129 -0.01 13.08 15.91
C THR A 129 0.63 12.38 14.72
N ASN A 130 1.32 13.15 13.88
CA ASN A 130 2.10 12.58 12.78
C ASN A 130 3.55 12.44 13.22
N ARG A 131 4.10 11.23 13.10
CA ARG A 131 5.52 10.94 13.33
C ARG A 131 6.16 10.49 12.03
N VAL A 132 7.39 10.95 11.80
CA VAL A 132 8.17 10.61 10.63
C VAL A 132 9.31 9.70 11.06
N TYR A 133 9.37 8.52 10.47
CA TYR A 133 10.37 7.51 10.77
C TYR A 133 11.35 7.38 9.60
N PRO A 134 12.66 7.60 9.81
CA PRO A 134 13.66 7.29 8.82
C PRO A 134 13.71 5.78 8.58
N LEU A 135 13.89 5.39 7.33
CA LEU A 135 13.96 4.00 6.91
C LEU A 135 15.22 3.79 6.08
N ILE A 136 15.87 2.67 6.30
CA ILE A 136 16.98 2.20 5.47
C ILE A 136 16.77 0.74 5.08
N LYS A 137 17.40 0.35 3.98
CA LYS A 137 17.41 -1.04 3.56
C LYS A 137 18.72 -1.71 4.02
N GLU A 138 18.63 -2.61 4.98
CA GLU A 138 19.74 -3.44 5.49
C GLU A 138 19.53 -4.89 5.03
N GLU A 139 20.52 -5.47 4.33
CA GLU A 139 20.49 -6.89 3.89
C GLU A 139 19.22 -7.29 3.11
N GLY A 140 18.66 -6.36 2.34
CA GLY A 140 17.42 -6.59 1.58
C GLY A 140 16.14 -6.33 2.36
N ASN A 141 16.21 -6.13 3.68
CA ASN A 141 15.09 -5.86 4.57
C ASN A 141 15.00 -4.38 4.93
N TRP A 142 13.79 -3.85 5.07
CA TRP A 142 13.59 -2.50 5.54
C TRP A 142 13.64 -2.44 7.06
N ARG A 143 14.30 -1.41 7.58
CA ARG A 143 14.46 -1.18 9.01
C ARG A 143 14.21 0.29 9.34
N VAL A 144 13.63 0.54 10.52
CA VAL A 144 13.38 1.89 11.06
C VAL A 144 14.64 2.37 11.79
N CYS A 145 15.16 3.54 11.42
CA CYS A 145 16.30 4.17 12.10
C CYS A 145 15.85 5.44 12.82
N GLU A 146 15.18 5.26 13.96
CA GLU A 146 14.80 6.35 14.87
C GLU A 146 15.84 6.56 15.97
#